data_AF-A0A2G8DMN2-F1
#
_entry.id   AF-A0A2G8DMN2-F1
#
_cell.length_a   1.000
_cell.length_b   1.000
_cell.length_c   1.000
_cell.angle_alpha   90.00
_cell.angle_beta   90.00
_cell.angle_gamma   90.00
#
_symmetry.space_group_name_H-M   'P 1'
#
loop_
_entity.id
_entity.type
_entity.pdbx_description
1 polymer ?
#
loop_
_entity_poly.entity_id
_entity_poly.type
_entity_poly.pdbx_seq_one_letter_code
_entity_poly.pdbx_strand_id
1 'polypeptide(L)'
;MDRNDEVIGAASLILEGRYRSLRKGRFMILHSKSSMTDAYRSLLTPLLSKISGIDEVYLFVSLGKPVESILKEIGFKVEGYSFVLKRRLISSSLETPEEIDFTTFDLEKHGETFCKIINSAFAKLAGHFDIDPNWLRSNLSISTVPDSGIQLLYKENEPVGLFFSEINSERLLEIGPLALLPGF
;
A
#
# COMPACT_ATOMS: atom_id res chain seq x y z
N MET A 1 2.00 30.29 3.09
CA MET A 1 3.09 30.72 3.99
C MET A 1 2.47 31.42 5.18
N ASP A 2 3.16 31.52 6.31
CA ASP A 2 2.72 32.39 7.41
C ASP A 2 3.19 33.84 7.20
N ARG A 3 3.12 34.66 8.26
CA ARG A 3 3.54 36.07 8.22
C ARG A 3 5.06 36.25 8.15
N ASN A 4 5.85 35.19 8.33
CA ASN A 4 7.31 35.18 8.28
C ASN A 4 7.83 34.46 7.02
N ASP A 5 6.98 34.29 6.01
CA ASP A 5 7.25 33.51 4.79
C ASP A 5 7.57 32.02 5.02
N GLU A 6 7.24 31.46 6.19
CA GLU A 6 7.45 30.04 6.44
C GLU A 6 6.37 29.19 5.76
N VAL A 7 6.77 28.05 5.21
CA VAL A 7 5.83 27.04 4.70
C VAL A 7 5.14 26.35 5.88
N ILE A 8 3.88 26.72 6.12
CA ILE A 8 3.04 26.17 7.19
C ILE A 8 2.07 25.08 6.73
N GLY A 9 2.09 24.69 5.46
CA GLY A 9 1.24 23.64 4.94
C GLY A 9 1.56 23.28 3.50
N ALA A 10 1.23 22.05 3.13
CA ALA A 10 1.46 21.51 1.80
C ALA A 10 0.35 20.51 1.44
N ALA A 11 0.05 20.44 0.15
CA ALA A 11 -0.81 19.41 -0.41
C ALA A 11 -0.22 18.89 -1.72
N SER A 12 -0.21 17.57 -1.87
CA SER A 12 0.28 16.86 -3.05
C SER A 12 -0.58 15.64 -3.33
N LEU A 13 -0.97 15.47 -4.58
CA LEU A 13 -1.91 14.46 -5.03
C LEU A 13 -1.28 13.58 -6.11
N ILE A 14 -1.39 12.27 -5.93
CA ILE A 14 -1.01 11.26 -6.91
C ILE A 14 -2.24 10.96 -7.77
N LEU A 15 -2.12 11.26 -9.05
CA LEU A 15 -3.16 11.06 -10.07
C LEU A 15 -2.68 10.17 -11.23
N GLU A 16 -1.58 9.44 -11.05
CA GLU A 16 -0.92 8.74 -12.14
C GLU A 16 -1.61 7.42 -12.52
N GLY A 17 -1.48 7.05 -13.80
CA GLY A 17 -1.84 5.77 -14.42
C GLY A 17 -3.07 5.08 -13.82
N ARG A 18 -2.81 4.15 -12.90
CA ARG A 18 -3.80 3.26 -12.29
C ARG A 18 -4.83 3.97 -11.40
N TYR A 19 -4.43 5.05 -10.72
CA TYR A 19 -5.37 5.84 -9.90
C TYR A 19 -6.44 6.48 -10.79
N ARG A 20 -6.01 7.10 -11.90
CA ARG A 20 -6.91 7.71 -12.88
C ARG A 20 -7.82 6.70 -13.58
N SER A 21 -7.32 5.52 -13.94
CA SER A 21 -8.16 4.51 -14.60
C SER A 21 -9.30 4.01 -13.71
N LEU A 22 -9.13 4.04 -12.39
CA LEU A 22 -10.19 3.73 -11.42
C LEU A 22 -10.99 4.96 -10.96
N ARG A 23 -10.74 6.14 -11.55
CA ARG A 23 -11.36 7.42 -11.14
C ARG A 23 -11.09 7.73 -9.66
N LYS A 24 -9.90 7.38 -9.15
CA LYS A 24 -9.46 7.65 -7.77
C LYS A 24 -8.23 8.56 -7.74
N GLY A 25 -8.00 9.25 -6.64
CA GLY A 25 -6.76 9.98 -6.36
C GLY A 25 -6.27 9.75 -4.94
N ARG A 26 -4.95 9.76 -4.72
CA ARG A 26 -4.38 9.60 -3.38
C ARG A 26 -3.57 10.82 -2.99
N PHE A 27 -3.85 11.42 -1.85
CA PHE A 27 -2.95 12.43 -1.29
C PHE A 27 -1.67 11.77 -0.79
N MET A 28 -0.53 12.26 -1.26
CA MET A 28 0.76 11.97 -0.66
C MET A 28 0.98 12.86 0.57
N ILE A 29 0.51 14.11 0.48
CA ILE A 29 0.58 15.10 1.56
C ILE A 29 -0.74 15.88 1.54
N LEU A 30 -1.37 16.05 2.69
CA LEU A 30 -2.39 17.07 2.94
C LEU A 30 -2.28 17.46 4.41
N HIS A 31 -1.48 18.49 4.68
CA HIS A 31 -1.15 18.84 6.05
C HIS A 31 -0.88 20.33 6.22
N SER A 32 -1.26 20.86 7.38
CA SER A 32 -0.85 22.18 7.86
C SER A 32 -0.44 22.12 9.32
N LYS A 33 0.58 22.92 9.69
CA LYS A 33 0.95 23.23 11.07
C LYS A 33 -0.19 23.94 11.82
N SER A 34 -1.05 24.64 11.10
CA SER A 34 -2.25 25.26 11.67
C SER A 34 -3.31 24.21 11.95
N SER A 35 -3.90 24.24 13.15
CA SER A 35 -5.03 23.39 13.52
C SER A 35 -6.38 23.99 13.07
N MET A 36 -6.38 24.95 12.15
CA MET A 36 -7.58 25.61 11.65
C MET A 36 -8.10 24.90 10.39
N THR A 37 -9.39 24.62 10.36
CA THR A 37 -10.09 24.00 9.21
C THR A 37 -9.88 24.80 7.91
N ASP A 38 -9.87 26.13 7.99
CA ASP A 38 -9.66 27.01 6.82
C ASP A 38 -8.29 26.86 6.18
N ALA A 39 -7.27 26.49 6.94
CA ALA A 39 -5.94 26.21 6.39
C ALA A 39 -5.99 25.00 5.47
N TYR A 40 -6.69 23.93 5.88
CA TYR A 40 -6.87 22.73 5.07
C TYR A 40 -7.78 22.99 3.86
N ARG A 41 -8.87 23.77 4.01
CA ARG A 41 -9.71 24.19 2.87
C ARG A 41 -8.90 24.95 1.83
N SER A 42 -8.02 25.85 2.27
CA SER A 42 -7.16 26.65 1.39
C SER A 42 -6.15 25.78 0.62
N LEU A 43 -5.65 24.71 1.24
CA LEU A 43 -4.79 23.72 0.58
C LEU A 43 -5.56 22.85 -0.43
N LEU A 44 -6.81 22.47 -0.11
CA LEU A 44 -7.64 21.60 -0.95
C LEU A 44 -8.19 22.32 -2.19
N THR A 45 -8.64 23.57 -2.03
CA THR A 45 -9.39 24.30 -3.06
C THR A 45 -8.69 24.37 -4.43
N PRO A 46 -7.39 24.69 -4.53
CA PRO A 46 -6.70 24.70 -5.82
C PRO A 46 -6.67 23.33 -6.51
N LEU A 47 -6.68 22.26 -5.73
CA LEU A 47 -6.62 20.88 -6.23
C LEU A 47 -7.96 20.36 -6.73
N LEU A 48 -9.09 20.95 -6.31
CA LEU A 48 -10.42 20.56 -6.77
C LEU A 48 -10.57 20.68 -8.31
N SER A 49 -9.91 21.66 -8.91
CA SER A 49 -9.88 21.81 -10.38
C SER A 49 -9.05 20.73 -11.09
N LYS A 50 -8.13 20.07 -10.37
CA LYS A 50 -7.19 19.07 -10.91
C LYS A 50 -7.73 17.64 -10.84
N ILE A 51 -8.83 17.43 -10.12
CA ILE A 51 -9.47 16.11 -9.92
C ILE A 51 -10.69 15.90 -10.83
N SER A 52 -10.78 16.63 -11.94
CA SER A 52 -11.83 16.38 -12.95
C SER A 52 -11.76 14.93 -13.44
N GLY A 53 -12.88 14.21 -13.39
CA GLY A 53 -12.96 12.79 -13.77
C GLY A 53 -12.52 11.81 -12.68
N ILE A 54 -12.25 12.30 -11.46
CA ILE A 54 -12.01 11.50 -10.26
C ILE A 54 -13.27 11.54 -9.39
N ASP A 55 -13.74 10.37 -8.97
CA ASP A 55 -14.92 10.21 -8.10
C ASP A 55 -14.56 10.38 -6.63
N GLU A 56 -13.38 9.94 -6.22
CA GLU A 56 -12.94 9.98 -4.82
C GLU A 56 -11.44 10.27 -4.66
N VAL A 57 -11.11 10.94 -3.56
CA VAL A 57 -9.73 11.14 -3.12
C VAL A 57 -9.58 10.67 -1.68
N TYR A 58 -8.46 10.01 -1.38
CA TYR A 58 -8.21 9.45 -0.06
C TYR A 58 -6.80 9.73 0.44
N LEU A 59 -6.60 9.56 1.75
CA LEU A 59 -5.32 9.74 2.42
C LEU A 59 -5.23 8.83 3.65
N PHE A 60 -4.01 8.44 4.00
CA PHE A 60 -3.73 7.80 5.28
C PHE A 60 -3.27 8.86 6.26
N VAL A 61 -3.87 8.87 7.45
CA VAL A 61 -3.45 9.73 8.56
C VAL A 61 -3.33 8.93 9.84
N SER A 62 -2.37 9.29 10.68
CA SER A 62 -2.34 8.81 12.06
C SER A 62 -3.59 9.30 12.77
N LEU A 63 -4.27 8.41 13.49
CA LEU A 63 -5.44 8.78 14.29
C LEU A 63 -5.02 9.77 15.39
N GLY A 64 -5.81 10.83 15.54
CA GLY A 64 -5.57 11.84 16.55
C GLY A 64 -6.30 13.15 16.28
N LYS A 65 -6.80 13.78 17.34
CA LYS A 65 -7.22 15.19 17.29
C LYS A 65 -5.96 16.07 17.23
N PRO A 66 -5.97 17.19 16.47
CA PRO A 66 -7.11 17.80 15.80
C PRO A 66 -7.30 17.42 14.32
N VAL A 67 -6.39 16.64 13.73
CA VAL A 67 -6.39 16.36 12.28
C VAL A 67 -7.66 15.62 11.85
N GLU A 68 -8.09 14.63 12.61
CA GLU A 68 -9.29 13.86 12.28
C GLU A 68 -10.56 14.72 12.22
N SER A 69 -10.74 15.65 13.16
CA SER A 69 -11.90 16.55 13.16
C SER A 69 -11.87 17.51 11.97
N ILE A 70 -10.69 18.06 11.65
CA ILE A 70 -10.51 18.97 10.52
C ILE A 70 -10.86 18.26 9.20
N LEU A 71 -10.35 17.05 9.00
CA LEU A 71 -10.61 16.26 7.79
C LEU A 71 -12.11 15.95 7.62
N LYS A 72 -12.81 15.61 8.70
CA LYS A 72 -14.26 15.41 8.68
C LYS A 72 -15.02 16.68 8.30
N GLU A 73 -14.63 17.83 8.85
CA GLU A 73 -15.26 19.12 8.54
C GLU A 73 -15.10 19.55 7.08
N ILE A 74 -14.00 19.15 6.42
CA ILE A 74 -13.77 19.44 5.00
C ILE A 74 -14.29 18.35 4.05
N GLY A 75 -14.99 17.33 4.56
CA GLY A 75 -15.73 16.36 3.76
C GLY A 75 -15.14 14.96 3.66
N PHE A 76 -14.01 14.67 4.32
CA PHE A 76 -13.47 13.30 4.38
C PHE A 76 -14.26 12.44 5.37
N LYS A 77 -14.28 11.13 5.11
CA LYS A 77 -14.86 10.11 5.99
C LYS A 77 -13.82 9.04 6.28
N VAL A 78 -13.95 8.37 7.41
CA VAL A 78 -13.11 7.22 7.74
C VAL A 78 -13.64 6.02 6.97
N GLU A 79 -12.80 5.45 6.10
CA GLU A 79 -13.15 4.24 5.33
C GLU A 79 -12.58 2.96 5.95
N GLY A 80 -11.45 3.06 6.67
CA GLY A 80 -10.81 1.91 7.27
C GLY A 80 -9.64 2.29 8.15
N TYR A 81 -9.11 1.29 8.84
CA TYR A 81 -7.93 1.40 9.68
C TYR A 81 -6.84 0.48 9.15
N SER A 82 -5.62 1.00 9.09
CA SER A 82 -4.42 0.22 8.78
C SER A 82 -3.54 0.15 10.01
N PHE A 83 -3.01 -1.04 10.30
CA PHE A 83 -2.14 -1.27 11.45
C PHE A 83 -0.75 -1.69 10.98
N VAL A 84 0.28 -1.07 11.56
CA VAL A 84 1.67 -1.53 11.39
C VAL A 84 2.00 -2.45 12.56
N LEU A 85 2.22 -3.72 12.25
CA LEU A 85 2.61 -4.72 13.25
C LEU A 85 4.13 -4.85 13.28
N LYS A 86 4.74 -4.60 14.45
CA LYS A 86 6.18 -4.70 14.66
C LYS A 86 6.48 -5.67 15.80
N ARG A 87 7.35 -6.63 15.53
CA ARG A 87 7.85 -7.56 16.55
C ARG A 87 9.36 -7.71 16.44
N ARG A 88 10.01 -8.12 17.54
CA ARG A 88 11.39 -8.60 17.48
C ARG A 88 11.40 -9.99 16.87
N LEU A 89 12.50 -10.34 16.20
CA LEU A 89 12.71 -11.69 15.72
C LEU A 89 12.80 -12.63 16.92
N ILE A 90 11.96 -13.67 16.92
CA ILE A 90 11.98 -14.74 17.92
C ILE A 90 12.07 -16.03 17.11
N SER A 91 13.00 -16.91 17.51
CA SER A 91 13.09 -18.24 16.90
C SER A 91 11.84 -19.03 17.26
N SER A 92 11.14 -19.51 16.25
CA SER A 92 10.00 -20.40 16.39
C SER A 92 10.14 -21.53 15.38
N SER A 93 9.96 -22.77 15.83
CA SER A 93 9.74 -23.89 14.93
C SER A 93 8.30 -23.81 14.40
N LEU A 94 8.15 -23.93 13.08
CA LEU A 94 6.85 -24.15 12.46
C LEU A 94 6.81 -25.62 12.04
N GLU A 95 5.75 -26.33 12.41
CA GLU A 95 5.43 -27.60 11.79
C GLU A 95 4.70 -27.29 10.48
N THR A 96 5.32 -27.66 9.35
CA THR A 96 4.70 -27.53 8.03
C THR A 96 3.91 -28.81 7.76
N PRO A 97 2.62 -28.73 7.34
CA PRO A 97 1.87 -29.90 6.90
C PRO A 97 2.58 -30.63 5.76
N GLU A 98 2.45 -31.96 5.69
CA GLU A 98 3.14 -32.77 4.66
C GLU A 98 2.72 -32.38 3.23
N GLU A 99 1.52 -31.84 3.04
CA GLU A 99 1.00 -31.48 1.71
C GLU A 99 1.46 -30.09 1.25
N ILE A 100 2.27 -29.39 2.05
CA ILE A 100 2.67 -28.01 1.84
C ILE A 100 4.16 -27.89 1.57
N ASP A 101 4.48 -27.33 0.40
CA ASP A 101 5.85 -27.07 -0.03
C ASP A 101 6.10 -25.57 -0.23
N PHE A 102 7.33 -25.14 0.05
CA PHE A 102 7.79 -23.79 -0.24
C PHE A 102 8.85 -23.82 -1.33
N THR A 103 8.66 -22.99 -2.36
CA THR A 103 9.62 -22.84 -3.46
C THR A 103 10.14 -21.40 -3.50
N THR A 104 11.46 -21.26 -3.57
CA THR A 104 12.11 -19.96 -3.78
C THR A 104 11.66 -19.33 -5.09
N PHE A 105 11.27 -18.07 -5.03
CA PHE A 105 10.81 -17.32 -6.20
C PHE A 105 11.94 -17.11 -7.23
N ASP A 106 11.55 -17.09 -8.49
CA ASP A 106 12.39 -16.85 -9.66
C ASP A 106 11.51 -16.06 -10.62
N LEU A 107 11.92 -14.84 -10.97
CA LEU A 107 11.07 -13.92 -11.72
C LEU A 107 10.68 -14.47 -13.10
N GLU A 108 11.61 -15.14 -13.77
CA GLU A 108 11.40 -15.60 -15.14
C GLU A 108 10.52 -16.86 -15.17
N LYS A 109 10.61 -17.71 -14.15
CA LYS A 109 9.76 -18.91 -14.03
C LYS A 109 8.41 -18.65 -13.39
N HIS A 110 8.36 -17.74 -12.42
CA HIS A 110 7.23 -17.62 -11.51
C HIS A 110 6.51 -16.27 -11.56
N GLY A 111 6.97 -15.31 -12.38
CA GLY A 111 6.40 -13.97 -12.44
C GLY A 111 4.90 -13.94 -12.73
N GLU A 112 4.43 -14.77 -13.67
CA GLU A 112 2.99 -14.89 -13.98
C GLU A 112 2.20 -15.48 -12.80
N THR A 113 2.72 -16.55 -12.18
CA THR A 113 2.11 -17.18 -11.01
C THR A 113 1.99 -16.21 -9.85
N PHE A 114 3.04 -15.43 -9.58
CA PHE A 114 3.02 -14.38 -8.55
C PHE A 114 1.89 -13.39 -8.81
N CYS A 115 1.81 -12.84 -10.02
CA CYS A 115 0.79 -11.85 -10.38
C CYS A 115 -0.61 -12.44 -10.26
N LYS A 116 -0.83 -13.68 -10.72
CA LYS A 116 -2.12 -14.38 -10.60
C LYS A 116 -2.55 -14.53 -9.14
N ILE A 117 -1.64 -14.95 -8.26
CA ILE A 117 -1.94 -15.11 -6.83
C ILE A 117 -2.32 -13.77 -6.21
N ILE A 118 -1.51 -12.72 -6.44
CA ILE A 118 -1.78 -11.38 -5.91
C ILE A 118 -3.14 -10.85 -6.39
N ASN A 119 -3.37 -10.85 -7.70
CA ASN A 119 -4.59 -10.29 -8.27
C ASN A 119 -5.82 -11.07 -7.79
N SER A 120 -5.72 -12.39 -7.62
CA SER A 120 -6.83 -13.22 -7.13
C SER A 120 -7.07 -13.05 -5.63
N ALA A 121 -6.00 -13.08 -4.82
CA ALA A 121 -6.08 -12.98 -3.36
C ALA A 121 -6.65 -11.63 -2.91
N PHE A 122 -6.32 -10.56 -3.63
CA PHE A 122 -6.71 -9.20 -3.28
C PHE A 122 -7.78 -8.60 -4.23
N ALA A 123 -8.39 -9.41 -5.11
CA ALA A 123 -9.39 -8.94 -6.09
C ALA A 123 -10.54 -8.11 -5.48
N LYS A 124 -10.92 -8.42 -4.24
CA LYS A 124 -12.02 -7.75 -3.51
C LYS A 124 -11.53 -6.66 -2.54
N LEU A 125 -10.22 -6.48 -2.39
CA LEU A 125 -9.65 -5.50 -1.46
C LEU A 125 -9.75 -4.10 -2.07
N ALA A 126 -10.39 -3.18 -1.36
CA ALA A 126 -10.48 -1.79 -1.80
C ALA A 126 -9.08 -1.17 -1.98
N GLY A 127 -8.85 -0.57 -3.14
CA GLY A 127 -7.57 0.06 -3.48
C GLY A 127 -6.50 -0.92 -3.97
N HIS A 128 -6.82 -2.22 -4.11
CA HIS A 128 -5.96 -3.14 -4.85
C HIS A 128 -6.02 -2.85 -6.35
N PHE A 129 -4.90 -3.09 -7.03
CA PHE A 129 -4.78 -3.02 -8.47
C PHE A 129 -4.10 -4.27 -8.97
N ASP A 130 -4.63 -4.82 -10.06
CA ASP A 130 -3.96 -5.91 -10.74
C ASP A 130 -2.54 -5.50 -11.14
N ILE A 131 -1.63 -6.44 -10.93
CA ILE A 131 -0.23 -6.36 -11.32
C ILE A 131 0.05 -7.31 -12.46
N ASP A 132 1.08 -7.00 -13.23
CA ASP A 132 1.60 -7.84 -14.30
C ASP A 132 3.12 -8.07 -14.13
N PRO A 133 3.72 -9.01 -14.88
CA PRO A 133 5.15 -9.31 -14.75
C PRO A 133 6.09 -8.14 -15.06
N ASN A 134 5.69 -7.18 -15.90
CA ASN A 134 6.51 -6.00 -16.18
C ASN A 134 6.54 -5.06 -14.98
N TRP A 135 5.37 -4.83 -14.37
CA TRP A 135 5.29 -4.07 -13.14
C TRP A 135 6.09 -4.75 -12.02
N LEU A 136 5.95 -6.07 -11.88
CA LEU A 136 6.67 -6.85 -10.88
C LEU A 136 8.19 -6.69 -11.06
N ARG A 137 8.69 -6.81 -12.30
CA ARG A 137 10.11 -6.60 -12.62
C ARG A 137 10.58 -5.20 -12.24
N SER A 138 9.84 -4.15 -12.61
CA SER A 138 10.19 -2.78 -12.24
C SER A 138 10.19 -2.58 -10.73
N ASN A 139 9.21 -3.13 -10.02
CA ASN A 139 9.11 -3.00 -8.57
C ASN A 139 10.24 -3.73 -7.85
N LEU A 140 10.56 -4.96 -8.27
CA LEU A 140 11.66 -5.73 -7.69
C LEU A 140 13.03 -5.09 -7.94
N SER A 141 13.21 -4.35 -9.06
CA SER A 141 14.48 -3.71 -9.37
C SER A 141 14.88 -2.59 -8.40
N ILE A 142 13.92 -2.05 -7.65
CA ILE A 142 14.15 -1.00 -6.64
C ILE A 142 13.99 -1.50 -5.19
N SER A 143 13.56 -2.76 -5.02
CA SER A 143 13.39 -3.40 -3.70
C SER A 143 14.69 -4.05 -3.23
N THR A 144 14.91 -4.09 -1.92
CA THR A 144 16.00 -4.87 -1.31
C THR A 144 15.43 -6.18 -0.77
N VAL A 145 15.33 -7.19 -1.63
CA VAL A 145 14.78 -8.49 -1.27
C VAL A 145 15.90 -9.40 -0.72
N PRO A 146 15.79 -9.91 0.52
CA PRO A 146 16.77 -10.86 1.04
C PRO A 146 16.66 -12.22 0.35
N ASP A 147 17.66 -13.09 0.55
CA ASP A 147 17.57 -14.49 0.12
C ASP A 147 16.35 -15.17 0.74
N SER A 148 15.59 -15.91 -0.07
CA SER A 148 14.28 -16.46 0.31
C SER A 148 13.26 -15.41 0.77
N GLY A 149 13.49 -14.13 0.44
CA GLY A 149 12.59 -13.04 0.76
C GLY A 149 11.25 -13.13 0.04
N ILE A 150 11.18 -13.89 -1.06
CA ILE A 150 9.94 -14.26 -1.73
C ILE A 150 9.90 -15.78 -1.85
N GLN A 151 8.81 -16.38 -1.35
CA GLN A 151 8.53 -17.81 -1.55
C GLN A 151 7.10 -18.01 -2.01
N LEU A 152 6.93 -18.98 -2.90
CA LEU A 152 5.64 -19.50 -3.32
C LEU A 152 5.28 -20.68 -2.43
N LEU A 153 4.01 -20.71 -2.04
CA LEU A 153 3.39 -21.80 -1.32
C LEU A 153 2.71 -22.73 -2.33
N TYR A 154 3.07 -24.00 -2.29
CA TYR A 154 2.44 -25.05 -3.07
C TYR A 154 1.66 -26.00 -2.18
N LYS A 155 0.49 -26.42 -2.64
CA LYS A 155 -0.28 -27.52 -2.06
C LYS A 155 -0.50 -28.56 -3.14
N GLU A 156 -0.02 -29.79 -2.95
CA GLU A 156 -0.16 -30.88 -3.92
C GLU A 156 0.31 -30.50 -5.35
N ASN A 157 1.40 -29.75 -5.47
CA ASN A 157 1.96 -29.16 -6.70
C ASN A 157 1.17 -28.01 -7.34
N GLU A 158 0.10 -27.52 -6.72
CA GLU A 158 -0.58 -26.29 -7.15
C GLU A 158 -0.05 -25.07 -6.40
N PRO A 159 0.30 -23.96 -7.08
CA PRO A 159 0.71 -22.74 -6.40
C PRO A 159 -0.53 -22.04 -5.81
N VAL A 160 -0.62 -22.04 -4.48
CA VAL A 160 -1.80 -21.57 -3.75
C VAL A 160 -1.56 -20.28 -2.99
N GLY A 161 -0.32 -19.85 -2.85
CA GLY A 161 0.01 -18.65 -2.10
C GLY A 161 1.43 -18.16 -2.26
N LEU A 162 1.74 -17.07 -1.59
CA LEU A 162 3.09 -16.55 -1.50
C LEU A 162 3.27 -15.68 -0.26
N PHE A 163 4.53 -15.52 0.14
CA PHE A 163 4.94 -14.36 0.91
C PHE A 163 6.02 -13.59 0.18
N PHE A 164 6.06 -12.29 0.43
CA PHE A 164 7.12 -11.39 0.04
C PHE A 164 7.55 -10.59 1.28
N SER A 165 8.85 -10.48 1.47
CA SER A 165 9.53 -9.62 2.41
C SER A 165 10.66 -8.84 1.75
N GLU A 166 10.91 -7.63 2.24
CA GLU A 166 12.00 -6.77 1.81
C GLU A 166 12.64 -6.04 3.00
N ILE A 167 13.87 -5.55 2.83
CA ILE A 167 14.54 -4.69 3.80
C ILE A 167 14.20 -3.24 3.46
N ASN A 168 13.47 -2.57 4.36
CA ASN A 168 13.11 -1.17 4.15
C ASN A 168 14.24 -0.20 4.53
N SER A 169 14.03 1.10 4.32
CA SER A 169 15.03 2.15 4.56
C SER A 169 15.51 2.24 6.02
N GLU A 170 14.71 1.76 6.97
CA GLU A 170 15.08 1.69 8.40
C GLU A 170 15.84 0.41 8.75
N ARG A 171 16.20 -0.41 7.75
CA ARG A 171 16.85 -1.73 7.90
C ARG A 171 16.00 -2.72 8.69
N LEU A 172 14.68 -2.60 8.61
CA LEU A 172 13.74 -3.57 9.15
C LEU A 172 13.31 -4.53 8.03
N LEU A 173 13.12 -5.80 8.40
CA LEU A 173 12.45 -6.76 7.52
C LEU A 173 10.96 -6.45 7.52
N GLU A 174 10.47 -5.97 6.40
CA GLU A 174 9.07 -5.73 6.13
C GLU A 174 8.48 -6.97 5.45
N ILE A 175 7.29 -7.39 5.87
CA ILE A 175 6.59 -8.54 5.28
C ILE A 175 5.31 -8.01 4.64
N GLY A 176 5.20 -8.18 3.34
CA GLY A 176 4.04 -7.77 2.57
C GLY A 176 4.32 -7.85 1.06
N PRO A 177 3.41 -8.47 0.28
CA PRO A 177 2.19 -9.15 0.70
C PRO A 177 2.40 -10.56 1.29
N LEU A 178 1.45 -10.97 2.14
CA LEU A 178 1.14 -12.37 2.47
C LEU A 178 -0.16 -12.71 1.75
N ALA A 179 -0.16 -13.70 0.85
CA ALA A 179 -1.29 -13.98 -0.03
C ALA A 179 -1.60 -15.48 -0.15
N LEU A 180 -2.90 -15.79 -0.18
CA LEU A 180 -3.45 -17.11 -0.49
C LEU A 180 -4.56 -16.95 -1.52
N LEU A 181 -4.69 -17.90 -2.43
CA LEU A 181 -5.81 -17.97 -3.35
C LEU A 181 -7.13 -18.14 -2.57
N PRO A 182 -8.24 -17.56 -3.05
CA PRO A 182 -9.54 -17.77 -2.43
C PRO A 182 -9.90 -19.27 -2.38
N GLY A 183 -10.28 -19.76 -1.20
CA GLY A 183 -10.65 -21.17 -0.98
C GLY A 183 -9.57 -22.05 -0.35
N PHE A 184 -8.39 -21.49 -0.07
CA PHE A 184 -7.31 -22.11 0.71
C PHE A 184 -7.18 -21.48 2.10
#